data_AF-A0A925QAS8-F1
#
_entry.id   AF-A0A925QAS8-F1
#
_cell.length_a   1.000
_cell.length_b   1.000
_cell.length_c   1.000
_cell.angle_alpha   90.00
_cell.angle_beta   90.00
_cell.angle_gamma   90.00
#
_symmetry.space_group_name_H-M   'P 1'
#
loop_
_entity.id
_entity.type
_entity.pdbx_description
1 polymer ?
#
loop_
_entity_poly.entity_id
_entity_poly.type
_entity_poly.pdbx_seq_one_letter_code
_entity_poly.pdbx_strand_id
1 'polypeptide(L)'
;MQFLPHLNAALNTTSAVLLITGYGFIRATRVRAHRNCQVAAVFTSVVFLASYLTYHYYHGDTPFPGQGTVRPFYFVILISHVILAIVIVPLVVMTVYRAARGDFDRHRRIARWTLPLWLYVSVTGVIVYVMLYHLYPS
;
A
#
# COMPACT_ATOMS: atom_id res chain seq x y z
N MET A 1 -20.90 -6.94 -4.96
CA MET A 1 -19.53 -6.45 -5.19
C MET A 1 -19.16 -5.20 -4.36
N GLN A 2 -20.08 -4.62 -3.57
CA GLN A 2 -19.82 -3.49 -2.65
C GLN A 2 -18.84 -3.80 -1.49
N PHE A 3 -18.51 -5.07 -1.23
CA PHE A 3 -17.54 -5.45 -0.18
C PHE A 3 -16.07 -5.27 -0.60
N LEU A 4 -15.77 -5.28 -1.91
CA LEU A 4 -14.39 -5.22 -2.41
C LEU A 4 -13.64 -3.92 -2.02
N PRO A 5 -14.27 -2.73 -2.05
CA PRO A 5 -13.65 -1.51 -1.54
C PRO A 5 -13.31 -1.56 -0.04
N HIS A 6 -14.23 -2.10 0.79
CA HIS A 6 -14.00 -2.30 2.23
C HIS A 6 -12.85 -3.28 2.49
N LEU A 7 -12.81 -4.39 1.74
CA LEU A 7 -11.73 -5.36 1.78
C LEU A 7 -10.39 -4.72 1.38
N ASN A 8 -10.39 -3.93 0.30
CA ASN A 8 -9.20 -3.23 -0.19
C ASN A 8 -8.64 -2.23 0.85
N ALA A 9 -9.51 -1.50 1.54
CA ALA A 9 -9.14 -0.60 2.62
C ALA A 9 -8.59 -1.37 3.84
N ALA A 10 -9.22 -2.49 4.20
CA ALA A 10 -8.75 -3.35 5.29
C ALA A 10 -7.38 -3.96 4.99
N LEU A 11 -7.14 -4.42 3.76
CA LEU A 11 -5.86 -4.97 3.32
C LEU A 11 -4.76 -3.91 3.33
N ASN A 12 -5.02 -2.69 2.85
CA ASN A 12 -4.04 -1.61 2.93
C ASN A 12 -3.72 -1.20 4.37
N THR A 13 -4.75 -1.09 5.21
CA THR A 13 -4.57 -0.80 6.65
C THR A 13 -3.71 -1.88 7.30
N THR A 14 -4.00 -3.15 7.00
CA THR A 14 -3.24 -4.30 7.51
C THR A 14 -1.79 -4.25 7.04
N SER A 15 -1.55 -3.94 5.77
CA SER A 15 -0.20 -3.75 5.22
C SER A 15 0.54 -2.62 5.96
N ALA A 16 -0.08 -1.46 6.15
CA ALA A 16 0.51 -0.33 6.88
C ALA A 16 0.91 -0.72 8.31
N VAL A 17 0.03 -1.42 9.03
CA VAL A 17 0.31 -1.90 10.40
C VAL A 17 1.47 -2.90 10.40
N LEU A 18 1.51 -3.84 9.44
CA LEU A 18 2.61 -4.81 9.31
C LEU A 18 3.95 -4.13 8.99
N LEU A 19 3.95 -3.06 8.19
CA LEU A 19 5.15 -2.29 7.89
C LEU A 19 5.68 -1.54 9.11
N ILE A 20 4.79 -0.87 9.87
CA ILE A 20 5.16 -0.14 11.09
C ILE A 20 5.68 -1.12 12.15
N THR A 21 4.97 -2.21 12.40
CA THR A 21 5.39 -3.23 13.37
C THR A 21 6.69 -3.93 12.93
N GLY A 22 6.82 -4.25 11.64
CA GLY A 22 8.04 -4.79 11.05
C GLY A 22 9.23 -3.83 11.20
N TYR A 23 9.01 -2.51 11.07
CA TYR A 23 10.03 -1.50 11.32
C TYR A 23 10.43 -1.45 12.81
N GLY A 24 9.47 -1.55 13.72
CA GLY A 24 9.73 -1.67 15.16
C GLY A 24 10.60 -2.89 15.49
N PHE A 25 10.30 -4.05 14.89
CA PHE A 25 11.09 -5.27 15.12
C PHE A 25 12.52 -5.18 14.62
N ILE A 26 12.78 -4.56 13.47
CA ILE A 26 14.17 -4.42 13.00
C ILE A 26 14.96 -3.43 13.87
N ARG A 27 14.31 -2.38 14.40
CA ARG A 27 14.93 -1.49 15.39
C ARG A 27 15.26 -2.17 16.71
N ALA A 28 14.49 -3.20 17.08
CA ALA A 28 14.76 -4.07 18.22
C ALA A 28 15.68 -5.26 17.88
N THR A 29 16.30 -5.28 16.68
CA THR A 29 17.17 -6.37 16.20
C THR A 29 16.47 -7.74 16.13
N ARG A 30 15.13 -7.77 16.15
CA ARG A 30 14.31 -8.99 16.03
C ARG A 30 14.10 -9.36 14.57
N VAL A 31 15.16 -9.84 13.92
CA VAL A 31 15.19 -10.11 12.46
C VAL A 31 14.12 -11.11 12.01
N ARG A 32 13.87 -12.18 12.78
CA ARG A 32 12.85 -13.19 12.44
C ARG A 32 11.44 -12.60 12.45
N ALA A 33 11.12 -11.78 13.45
CA ALA A 33 9.83 -11.10 13.55
C ALA A 33 9.65 -10.06 12.43
N HIS A 34 10.70 -9.27 12.15
CA HIS A 34 10.72 -8.37 11.00
C HIS A 34 10.42 -9.12 9.68
N ARG A 35 11.14 -10.21 9.41
CA ARG A 35 10.94 -11.03 8.20
C ARG A 35 9.49 -11.51 8.08
N ASN A 36 8.92 -12.03 9.15
CA ASN A 36 7.53 -12.51 9.16
C ASN A 36 6.55 -11.38 8.82
N CYS A 37 6.73 -10.19 9.41
CA CYS A 37 5.92 -9.01 9.09
C CYS A 37 6.06 -8.59 7.63
N GLN A 38 7.29 -8.56 7.09
CA GLN A 38 7.51 -8.16 5.69
C GLN A 38 6.88 -9.16 4.72
N VAL A 39 7.01 -10.47 4.97
CA VAL A 39 6.36 -11.50 4.14
C VAL A 39 4.84 -11.36 4.18
N ALA A 40 4.27 -11.17 5.37
CA ALA A 40 2.83 -10.93 5.52
C ALA A 40 2.37 -9.64 4.81
N ALA A 41 3.16 -8.57 4.87
CA ALA A 41 2.85 -7.30 4.19
C ALA A 41 2.87 -7.46 2.66
N VAL A 42 3.86 -8.18 2.12
CA VAL A 42 3.91 -8.49 0.68
C VAL A 42 2.69 -9.31 0.27
N PHE A 43 2.38 -10.38 1.01
CA PHE A 43 1.21 -11.21 0.73
C PHE A 43 -0.09 -10.40 0.74
N THR A 44 -0.29 -9.59 1.77
CA THR A 44 -1.46 -8.71 1.90
C THR A 44 -1.54 -7.71 0.74
N SER A 45 -0.41 -7.13 0.32
CA SER A 45 -0.35 -6.19 -0.80
C SER A 45 -0.67 -6.85 -2.15
N VAL A 46 -0.24 -8.10 -2.35
CA VAL A 46 -0.59 -8.88 -3.55
C VAL A 46 -2.09 -9.17 -3.59
N VAL A 47 -2.68 -9.59 -2.46
CA VAL A 47 -4.13 -9.82 -2.36
C VAL A 47 -4.89 -8.53 -2.60
N PHE A 48 -4.43 -7.40 -2.04
CA PHE A 48 -5.00 -6.08 -2.31
C PHE A 48 -4.99 -5.75 -3.80
N LEU A 49 -3.83 -5.89 -4.47
CA LEU A 49 -3.70 -5.57 -5.89
C LEU A 49 -4.63 -6.43 -6.74
N ALA A 50 -4.69 -7.74 -6.48
CA ALA A 50 -5.58 -8.65 -7.20
C ALA A 50 -7.06 -8.26 -7.00
N SER A 51 -7.47 -7.98 -5.76
CA SER A 51 -8.82 -7.53 -5.43
C SER A 51 -9.17 -6.18 -6.07
N TYR A 52 -8.24 -5.21 -6.05
CA TYR A 52 -8.39 -3.90 -6.69
C TYR A 52 -8.55 -4.00 -8.20
N LEU A 53 -7.67 -4.74 -8.88
CA LEU A 53 -7.75 -4.93 -10.33
C LEU A 53 -9.04 -5.66 -10.73
N THR A 54 -9.44 -6.66 -9.94
CA THR A 54 -10.72 -7.36 -10.14
C THR A 54 -11.89 -6.40 -10.02
N TYR A 55 -11.96 -5.61 -8.95
CA TYR A 55 -13.00 -4.61 -8.76
C TYR A 55 -13.05 -3.61 -9.93
N HIS A 56 -11.90 -3.05 -10.31
CA HIS A 56 -11.79 -2.06 -11.36
C HIS A 56 -12.18 -2.63 -12.74
N TYR A 57 -11.82 -3.88 -13.03
CA TYR A 57 -12.22 -4.54 -14.27
C TYR A 57 -13.75 -4.73 -14.40
N TYR A 58 -14.44 -5.06 -13.31
CA TYR A 58 -15.88 -5.31 -13.33
C TYR A 58 -16.75 -4.07 -13.11
N HIS A 59 -16.30 -3.09 -12.32
CA HIS A 59 -17.10 -1.91 -11.95
C HIS A 59 -16.69 -0.64 -12.71
N GLY A 60 -15.53 -0.63 -13.37
CA GLY A 60 -14.99 0.57 -14.01
C GLY A 60 -14.58 1.64 -13.00
N ASP A 61 -14.39 2.87 -13.51
CA ASP A 61 -14.04 4.03 -12.70
C ASP A 61 -15.26 4.58 -11.96
N THR A 62 -15.18 4.68 -10.64
CA THR A 62 -16.19 5.39 -9.83
C THR A 62 -15.93 6.90 -9.92
N PRO A 63 -16.84 7.68 -10.53
CA PRO A 63 -16.67 9.13 -10.61
C PRO A 63 -16.74 9.75 -9.22
N PHE A 64 -15.79 10.62 -8.89
CA PHE A 64 -15.78 11.35 -7.62
C PHE A 64 -16.87 12.44 -7.64
N PRO A 65 -17.91 12.37 -6.78
CA PRO A 65 -19.06 13.29 -6.84
C PRO A 65 -18.79 14.65 -6.18
N GLY A 66 -17.69 14.77 -5.40
CA GLY A 66 -17.36 15.99 -4.68
C GLY A 66 -17.07 17.18 -5.60
N GLN A 67 -17.67 18.33 -5.29
CA GLN A 67 -17.48 19.59 -6.02
C GLN A 67 -16.60 20.57 -5.22
N GLY A 68 -16.02 21.57 -5.88
CA GLY A 68 -15.19 22.60 -5.24
C GLY A 68 -13.73 22.18 -4.99
N THR A 69 -13.10 22.74 -3.97
CA THR A 69 -11.66 22.59 -3.65
C THR A 69 -11.23 21.17 -3.26
N VAL A 70 -12.18 20.30 -2.90
CA VAL A 70 -11.91 18.92 -2.49
C VAL A 70 -11.59 18.02 -3.69
N ARG A 71 -12.14 18.33 -4.88
CA ARG A 71 -11.90 17.58 -6.11
C ARG A 71 -10.42 17.60 -6.56
N PRO A 72 -9.76 18.77 -6.71
CA PRO A 72 -8.34 18.79 -7.04
C PRO A 72 -7.48 18.15 -5.94
N PHE A 73 -7.83 18.30 -4.66
CA PHE A 73 -7.10 17.64 -3.57
C PHE A 73 -7.18 16.10 -3.66
N TYR A 74 -8.37 15.56 -3.93
CA TYR A 74 -8.59 14.14 -4.19
C TYR A 74 -7.73 13.65 -5.38
N PHE A 75 -7.75 14.35 -6.51
CA PHE A 75 -6.97 13.94 -7.69
C PHE A 75 -5.47 14.03 -7.46
N VAL A 76 -4.97 15.03 -6.72
CA VAL A 76 -3.55 15.11 -6.37
C VAL A 76 -3.11 13.88 -5.57
N ILE A 77 -3.89 13.48 -4.57
CA ILE A 77 -3.62 12.28 -3.75
C ILE A 77 -3.75 11.01 -4.60
N LEU A 78 -4.81 10.90 -5.42
CA LEU A 78 -5.06 9.72 -6.22
C LEU A 78 -3.95 9.51 -7.26
N ILE A 79 -3.59 10.58 -7.99
CA ILE A 79 -2.54 10.52 -9.02
C ILE A 79 -1.19 10.22 -8.37
N SER A 80 -0.84 10.88 -7.26
CA SER A 80 0.41 10.59 -6.56
C SER A 80 0.44 9.15 -6.05
N HIS A 81 -0.66 8.67 -5.47
CA HIS A 81 -0.80 7.29 -5.01
C HIS A 81 -0.57 6.29 -6.13
N VAL A 82 -1.22 6.44 -7.28
CA VAL A 82 -1.10 5.51 -8.41
C VAL A 82 0.33 5.51 -8.97
N ILE A 83 0.93 6.69 -9.18
CA ILE A 83 2.32 6.78 -9.69
C ILE A 83 3.28 6.11 -8.71
N LEU A 84 3.15 6.40 -7.41
CA LEU A 84 4.01 5.81 -6.38
C LEU A 84 3.74 4.30 -6.21
N ALA A 85 2.49 3.84 -6.42
CA ALA A 85 2.14 2.43 -6.42
C ALA A 85 2.83 1.67 -7.58
N ILE A 86 2.92 2.27 -8.77
CA ILE A 86 3.65 1.67 -9.90
C ILE A 86 5.15 1.58 -9.58
N VAL A 87 5.73 2.64 -8.99
CA VAL A 87 7.16 2.68 -8.64
C VAL A 87 7.51 1.74 -7.49
N ILE A 88 6.61 1.54 -6.52
CA ILE A 88 6.91 0.74 -5.32
C ILE A 88 6.93 -0.76 -5.59
N VAL A 89 6.16 -1.26 -6.55
CA VAL A 89 6.14 -2.69 -6.91
C VAL A 89 7.53 -3.24 -7.27
N PRO A 90 8.27 -2.69 -8.25
CA PRO A 90 9.61 -3.19 -8.58
C PRO A 90 10.60 -3.00 -7.41
N LEU A 91 10.44 -1.93 -6.62
CA LEU A 91 11.27 -1.71 -5.43
C LEU A 91 11.06 -2.77 -4.36
N VAL A 92 9.80 -3.16 -4.07
CA VAL A 92 9.48 -4.23 -3.12
C VAL A 92 10.03 -5.56 -3.63
N VAL A 93 9.83 -5.89 -4.90
CA VAL A 93 10.38 -7.11 -5.52
C VAL A 93 11.90 -7.15 -5.38
N MET A 94 12.60 -6.05 -5.69
CA MET A 94 14.05 -5.97 -5.57
C MET A 94 14.53 -6.07 -4.12
N THR A 95 13.78 -5.51 -3.17
CA THR A 95 14.08 -5.56 -1.73
C THR A 95 13.94 -6.97 -1.18
N VAL A 96 12.89 -7.69 -1.58
CA VAL A 96 12.65 -9.10 -1.22
C VAL A 96 13.69 -10.00 -1.88
N TYR A 97 13.98 -9.79 -3.16
CA TYR A 97 14.99 -10.56 -3.89
C TYR A 97 16.38 -10.45 -3.24
N ARG A 98 16.79 -9.25 -2.84
CA ARG A 98 18.06 -9.04 -2.11
C ARG A 98 18.07 -9.74 -0.76
N ALA A 99 16.96 -9.72 -0.03
CA ALA A 99 16.83 -10.46 1.22
C ALA A 99 16.91 -11.99 1.00
N ALA A 100 16.32 -12.50 -0.09
CA ALA A 100 16.36 -13.92 -0.44
C ALA A 100 17.78 -14.40 -0.82
N ARG A 101 18.59 -13.51 -1.43
CA ARG A 101 20.02 -13.77 -1.72
C ARG A 101 20.96 -13.60 -0.51
N GLY A 102 20.44 -13.18 0.64
CA GLY A 102 21.25 -12.88 1.83
C GLY A 102 22.08 -11.60 1.72
N ASP A 103 21.86 -10.76 0.69
CA ASP A 103 22.57 -9.50 0.50
C ASP A 103 21.92 -8.37 1.32
N PHE A 104 22.11 -8.46 2.64
CA PHE A 104 21.45 -7.59 3.62
C PHE A 104 21.92 -6.14 3.56
N ASP A 105 23.16 -5.88 3.13
CA ASP A 105 23.71 -4.53 3.00
C ASP A 105 22.99 -3.77 1.88
N ARG A 106 22.87 -4.41 0.71
CA ARG A 106 22.13 -3.86 -0.42
C ARG A 106 20.63 -3.84 -0.18
N HIS A 107 20.08 -4.79 0.59
CA HIS A 107 18.70 -4.76 1.05
C HIS A 107 18.44 -3.51 1.90
N ARG A 108 19.24 -3.25 2.95
CA ARG A 108 19.09 -2.07 3.82
C ARG A 108 19.16 -0.76 3.02
N ARG A 109 20.06 -0.67 2.03
CA ARG A 109 20.21 0.54 1.22
C ARG A 109 18.92 0.90 0.46
N ILE A 110 18.24 -0.10 -0.10
CA ILE A 110 16.97 0.10 -0.83
C ILE A 110 15.80 0.22 0.15
N ALA A 111 15.77 -0.61 1.21
CA ALA A 111 14.68 -0.64 2.17
C ALA A 111 14.42 0.72 2.86
N ARG A 112 15.47 1.56 3.03
CA ARG A 112 15.33 2.94 3.54
C ARG A 112 14.43 3.83 2.67
N TRP A 113 14.35 3.56 1.37
CA TRP A 113 13.47 4.26 0.43
C TRP A 113 12.16 3.50 0.21
N THR A 114 12.22 2.17 0.12
CA THR A 114 11.03 1.32 -0.06
C THR A 114 10.05 1.46 1.10
N LEU A 115 10.53 1.50 2.34
CA LEU A 115 9.64 1.56 3.51
C LEU A 115 8.76 2.82 3.55
N PRO A 116 9.29 4.07 3.44
CA PRO A 116 8.44 5.26 3.45
C PRO A 116 7.52 5.34 2.23
N LEU A 117 7.98 4.92 1.04
CA LEU A 117 7.14 4.87 -0.16
C LEU A 117 5.98 3.88 0.00
N TRP A 118 6.27 2.68 0.50
CA TRP A 118 5.26 1.64 0.69
C TRP A 118 4.24 2.03 1.77
N LEU A 119 4.70 2.68 2.84
CA LEU A 119 3.81 3.22 3.86
C LEU A 119 2.94 4.35 3.29
N TYR A 120 3.51 5.27 2.51
CA TYR A 120 2.76 6.35 1.86
C TYR A 120 1.63 5.79 1.00
N VAL A 121 1.93 4.84 0.12
CA VAL A 121 0.92 4.20 -0.74
C VAL A 121 -0.16 3.51 0.10
N SER A 122 0.22 2.74 1.12
CA SER A 122 -0.75 2.04 1.98
C SER A 122 -1.69 3.01 2.71
N VAL A 123 -1.17 4.11 3.26
CA VAL A 123 -1.96 5.12 3.98
C VAL A 123 -2.85 5.91 3.03
N THR A 124 -2.29 6.38 1.91
CA THR A 124 -3.07 7.15 0.92
C THR A 124 -4.19 6.33 0.28
N GLY A 125 -4.01 5.02 0.10
CA GLY A 125 -5.07 4.12 -0.36
C GLY A 125 -6.28 4.09 0.59
N VAL A 126 -6.03 4.10 1.91
CA VAL A 126 -7.09 4.20 2.92
C VAL A 126 -7.76 5.58 2.89
N ILE A 127 -6.98 6.65 2.74
CA ILE A 127 -7.52 8.02 2.64
C ILE A 127 -8.45 8.16 1.43
N VAL A 128 -8.01 7.70 0.25
CA VAL A 128 -8.83 7.72 -0.98
C VAL A 128 -10.13 6.97 -0.76
N TYR A 129 -10.08 5.78 -0.13
CA TYR A 129 -11.28 5.02 0.21
C TYR A 129 -12.21 5.79 1.18
N VAL A 130 -11.68 6.37 2.26
CA VAL A 130 -12.50 7.16 3.20
C VAL A 130 -13.14 8.37 2.51
N MET A 131 -12.40 9.04 1.62
CA MET A 131 -12.93 10.17 0.85
C MET A 131 -14.08 9.76 -0.06
N LEU A 132 -13.96 8.62 -0.75
CA LEU A 132 -14.96 8.13 -1.71
C LEU A 132 -16.20 7.52 -1.06
N TYR A 133 -16.05 6.84 0.08
CA TYR A 133 -17.13 6.02 0.65
C TYR A 133 -17.70 6.56 1.96
N HIS A 134 -17.02 7.48 2.67
CA HIS A 134 -17.52 8.01 3.95
C HIS A 134 -17.72 9.53 3.91
N LEU A 135 -16.81 10.29 3.29
CA LEU A 135 -16.93 11.75 3.21
C LEU A 135 -17.85 12.20 2.06
N TYR A 136 -17.79 11.50 0.92
CA TYR A 136 -18.61 11.78 -0.25
C TYR A 136 -19.21 10.49 -0.79
N PRO A 137 -20.19 9.89 -0.06
CA PRO A 137 -20.79 8.63 -0.49
C PRO A 137 -21.30 8.78 -1.93
N SER A 138 -20.75 7.94 -2.81
CA SER A 138 -21.09 7.81 -4.22
C SER A 138 -21.94 6.57 -4.45
#